data_AF-A0A6G0ADT9-F1
#
_entry.id   AF-A0A6G0ADT9-F1
#
_cell.length_a   1.000
_cell.length_b   1.000
_cell.length_c   1.000
_cell.angle_alpha   90.00
_cell.angle_beta   90.00
_cell.angle_gamma   90.00
#
_symmetry.space_group_name_H-M   'P 1'
#
loop_
_entity.id
_entity.type
_entity.pdbx_description
1 polymer ?
#
loop_
_entity_poly.entity_id
_entity_poly.type
_entity_poly.pdbx_seq_one_letter_code
_entity_poly.pdbx_strand_id
1 'polypeptide(L)' 'MDLKQLDIRPVPVREKHPTIFKTFDELKNGETFQLINDHDPMPLYYQFNAERPNQFGWEYVERGPQVWKVNISKT' A
#
# COMPACT_ATOMS: atom_id res chain seq x y z
N MET A 1 12.92 13.69 5.72
CA MET A 1 11.52 13.43 6.11
C MET A 1 11.35 11.93 6.10
N ASP A 2 10.88 11.36 7.21
CA ASP A 2 10.68 9.92 7.32
C ASP A 2 9.44 9.49 6.51
N LEU A 3 9.61 8.44 5.72
CA LEU A 3 8.52 7.84 4.95
C LEU A 3 7.57 7.11 5.92
N LYS A 4 6.26 7.42 5.87
CA LYS A 4 5.24 6.73 6.68
C LYS A 4 5.23 5.24 6.32
N GLN A 5 5.42 4.36 7.30
CA GLN A 5 5.30 2.92 7.12
C GLN A 5 3.97 2.41 7.68
N LEU A 6 3.30 1.54 6.94
CA LEU A 6 2.11 0.82 7.35
C LEU A 6 2.41 -0.68 7.33
N ASP A 7 2.67 -1.24 8.51
CA ASP A 7 2.77 -2.68 8.67
C ASP A 7 1.38 -3.29 8.81
N ILE A 8 0.93 -4.00 7.77
CA ILE A 8 -0.40 -4.59 7.71
C ILE A 8 -0.44 -6.03 8.24
N ARG A 9 0.70 -6.64 8.53
CA ARG A 9 0.80 -8.01 9.04
C ARG A 9 0.01 -8.24 10.34
N PRO A 10 0.01 -7.33 11.34
CA PRO A 10 -0.76 -7.53 12.56
C PRO A 10 -2.26 -7.20 12.41
N VAL A 11 -2.68 -6.61 11.29
CA VAL A 11 -4.07 -6.18 11.08
C VAL A 11 -4.94 -7.40 10.69
N PRO A 12 -6.12 -7.59 11.29
CA PRO A 12 -7.04 -8.66 10.92
C PRO A 12 -7.34 -8.66 9.42
N VAL A 13 -7.41 -9.84 8.78
CA VAL A 13 -7.58 -9.97 7.31
C VAL A 13 -8.73 -9.13 6.76
N ARG A 14 -9.86 -9.09 7.47
CA ARG A 14 -11.05 -8.31 7.08
C ARG A 14 -10.83 -6.80 7.12
N GLU A 15 -9.88 -6.34 7.93
CA GLU A 15 -9.56 -4.93 8.14
C GLU A 15 -8.37 -4.47 7.30
N LYS A 16 -7.51 -5.39 6.81
CA LYS A 16 -6.30 -5.06 6.05
C LYS A 16 -6.59 -4.09 4.89
N HIS A 17 -7.47 -4.46 3.97
CA HIS A 17 -7.76 -3.63 2.80
C HIS A 17 -8.42 -2.29 3.19
N PRO A 18 -9.48 -2.26 4.03
CA PRO A 18 -10.02 -0.99 4.54
C PRO A 18 -8.98 -0.05 5.15
N THR A 19 -8.05 -0.58 5.96
CA THR A 19 -6.97 0.22 6.56
C THR A 19 -6.02 0.80 5.51
N ILE A 20 -5.64 0.01 4.50
CA ILE A 20 -4.74 0.46 3.43
C ILE A 20 -5.42 1.55 2.59
N PHE A 21 -6.67 1.34 2.14
CA PHE A 21 -7.39 2.32 1.33
C PHE A 21 -7.65 3.61 2.11
N LYS A 22 -8.04 3.51 3.39
CA LYS A 22 -8.17 4.70 4.26
C LYS A 22 -6.84 5.46 4.36
N THR A 23 -5.74 4.74 4.56
CA THR A 23 -4.40 5.35 4.64
C THR A 23 -4.03 6.07 3.35
N PHE A 24 -4.36 5.50 2.20
CA PHE A 24 -4.15 6.13 0.90
C PHE A 24 -5.04 7.36 0.68
N ASP A 25 -6.33 7.27 1.02
CA ASP A 25 -7.29 8.35 0.80
C ASP A 25 -6.94 9.59 1.65
N GLU A 26 -6.33 9.40 2.82
CA GLU A 26 -5.80 10.45 3.70
C GLU A 26 -4.53 11.17 3.17
N LEU A 27 -3.84 10.61 2.18
CA LEU A 27 -2.68 11.26 1.57
C LEU A 27 -3.07 12.52 0.79
N LYS A 28 -2.19 13.51 0.79
CA LYS A 28 -2.19 14.61 -0.19
C LYS A 28 -1.51 14.15 -1.49
N ASN A 29 -1.81 14.83 -2.59
CA ASN A 29 -1.12 14.56 -3.86
C ASN A 29 0.39 14.78 -3.70
N GLY A 30 1.19 13.85 -4.22
CA GLY A 30 2.64 13.78 -4.06
C GLY A 30 3.10 13.07 -2.78
N GLU A 31 2.22 12.76 -1.83
CA GLU A 31 2.60 11.99 -0.64
C GLU A 31 2.60 10.48 -0.92
N THR A 32 3.37 9.76 -0.09
CA THR A 32 3.62 8.32 -0.23
C THR A 32 3.65 7.67 1.15
N PHE A 33 3.15 6.44 1.25
CA PHE A 33 3.46 5.55 2.37
C PHE A 33 4.03 4.22 1.86
N GLN A 34 4.76 3.52 2.72
CA GLN A 34 5.26 2.19 2.45
C GLN A 34 4.37 1.15 3.13
N LEU A 35 3.76 0.28 2.34
CA LEU A 35 3.08 -0.91 2.80
C LEU A 35 4.09 -2.02 3.09
N ILE A 36 3.99 -2.66 4.26
CA ILE A 36 4.74 -3.86 4.64
C ILE A 36 3.76 -5.02 4.79
N ASN A 37 3.96 -6.09 4.01
CA ASN A 37 3.07 -7.24 3.95
C ASN A 37 3.83 -8.58 4.05
N ASP A 38 3.12 -9.66 4.39
CA ASP A 38 3.65 -11.03 4.52
C ASP A 38 3.64 -11.82 3.19
N HIS A 39 2.98 -11.30 2.15
CA HIS A 39 2.93 -11.89 0.81
C HIS A 39 2.88 -10.81 -0.27
N ASP A 40 3.04 -11.23 -1.54
CA ASP A 40 2.96 -10.34 -2.70
C ASP A 40 1.60 -9.61 -2.74
N PRO A 41 1.57 -8.26 -2.66
CA PRO A 41 0.34 -7.48 -2.71
C PRO A 41 -0.20 -7.26 -4.13
N MET A 42 0.20 -8.06 -5.13
CA MET A 42 -0.34 -7.96 -6.50
C MET A 42 -1.88 -7.94 -6.60
N PRO A 43 -2.65 -8.76 -5.83
CA PRO A 43 -4.12 -8.66 -5.85
C PRO A 43 -4.63 -7.28 -5.42
N LEU A 44 -3.96 -6.65 -4.46
CA LEU A 44 -4.27 -5.30 -3.98
C LEU A 44 -3.95 -4.24 -5.04
N TYR A 45 -2.86 -4.39 -5.81
CA TYR A 45 -2.56 -3.51 -6.95
C TYR A 45 -3.72 -3.46 -7.94
N TYR A 46 -4.27 -4.63 -8.31
CA TYR A 46 -5.41 -4.68 -9.22
C TYR A 46 -6.67 -4.02 -8.63
N GLN A 47 -6.89 -4.16 -7.32
CA GLN A 47 -8.00 -3.47 -6.65
C GLN A 47 -7.81 -1.94 -6.67
N PHE A 48 -6.59 -1.45 -6.42
CA PHE A 48 -6.27 -0.02 -6.57
C PHE A 48 -6.52 0.47 -7.99
N ASN A 49 -6.12 -0.30 -9.01
CA ASN A 49 -6.34 0.07 -10.41
C ASN A 49 -7.82 0.13 -10.78
N ALA A 50 -8.65 -0.73 -10.18
CA ALA A 50 -10.10 -0.71 -10.39
C ALA A 50 -10.78 0.46 -9.65
N GLU A 51 -10.38 0.75 -8.41
CA GLU A 51 -11.09 1.71 -7.55
C GLU A 51 -10.52 3.14 -7.56
N ARG A 52 -9.24 3.30 -7.92
CA ARG A 52 -8.50 4.59 -7.98
C ARG A 52 -7.71 4.70 -9.30
N PRO A 53 -8.34 4.49 -10.47
CA PRO A 53 -7.63 4.51 -11.74
C PRO A 53 -6.90 5.84 -11.94
N ASN A 54 -5.62 5.77 -12.33
CA ASN A 54 -4.75 6.92 -12.59
C ASN A 54 -4.55 7.90 -11.41
N GLN A 55 -4.79 7.45 -10.16
CA GLN A 55 -4.64 8.29 -8.96
C GLN A 55 -3.50 7.84 -8.03
N PHE A 56 -2.79 6.76 -8.37
CA PHE A 56 -1.75 6.20 -7.53
C PHE A 56 -0.50 5.78 -8.31
N GLY A 57 0.64 5.82 -7.63
CA GLY A 57 1.87 5.14 -8.03
C GLY A 57 2.09 3.88 -7.20
N TRP A 58 2.84 2.93 -7.77
CA TRP A 58 3.14 1.64 -7.15
C TRP A 58 4.58 1.24 -7.43
N GLU A 59 5.42 1.20 -6.40
CA GLU A 59 6.84 0.87 -6.52
C GLU A 59 7.21 -0.22 -5.52
N TYR A 60 7.77 -1.33 -6.01
CA TYR A 60 8.32 -2.37 -5.14
C TYR A 60 9.65 -1.89 -4.54
N VAL A 61 9.75 -1.94 -3.22
CA VAL A 61 10.98 -1.70 -2.46
C VAL A 61 11.65 -3.03 -2.10
N GLU A 62 10.85 -4.04 -1.77
CA GLU A 62 11.34 -5.38 -1.42
C GLU A 62 10.36 -6.44 -1.91
N ARG A 63 10.91 -7.50 -2.52
CA ARG A 63 10.15 -8.59 -3.14
C ARG A 63 10.46 -9.94 -2.48
N GLY A 64 10.01 -10.13 -1.25
CA GLY A 64 9.95 -11.43 -0.58
C GLY A 64 11.27 -12.23 -0.49
N PRO A 65 11.22 -13.49 -0.01
CA PRO A 65 10.04 -14.16 0.56
C PRO A 65 9.76 -13.79 2.03
N GLN A 66 10.70 -13.11 2.71
CA GLN A 66 10.57 -12.81 4.14
C GLN A 66 9.62 -11.64 4.41
N VAL A 67 9.63 -10.62 3.55
CA VAL A 67 8.76 -9.46 3.63
C VAL A 67 8.56 -8.86 2.25
N TRP A 68 7.39 -8.27 2.04
CA TRP A 68 7.07 -7.52 0.84
C TRP A 68 6.88 -6.06 1.22
N LYS A 69 7.58 -5.16 0.51
CA LYS A 69 7.47 -3.72 0.73
C LYS A 69 7.13 -3.02 -0.57
N VAL A 70 6.12 -2.16 -0.52
CA VAL A 70 5.68 -1.37 -1.67
C VAL A 70 5.46 0.06 -1.23
N ASN A 71 6.02 1.02 -1.97
CA ASN A 71 5.65 2.42 -1.86
C ASN A 71 4.38 2.66 -2.68
N ILE A 72 3.35 3.20 -2.04
CA ILE A 72 2.08 3.59 -2.66
C ILE A 72 1.96 5.10 -2.53
N SER A 73 1.96 5.80 -3.66
CA SER A 73 1.91 7.26 -3.73
C SER A 73 0.58 7.74 -4.31
N LYS A 74 0.13 8.94 -3.93
CA LYS A 74 -1.04 9.59 -4.54
C LYS A 74 -0.61 10.60 -5.59
N THR A 75 -1.19 10.55 -6.79
CA THR A 75 -0.86 11.41 -7.94
C THR A 75 -1.90 12.51 -8.14
#